data_AF-A0A3Q3VRW8-F1
#
_entry.id   AF-A0A3Q3VRW8-F1
#
_cell.length_a   1.000
_cell.length_b   1.000
_cell.length_c   1.000
_cell.angle_alpha   90.00
_cell.angle_beta   90.00
_cell.angle_gamma   90.00
#
_symmetry.space_group_name_H-M   'P 1'
#
loop_
_entity.id
_entity.type
_entity.pdbx_description
1 polymer ?
#
loop_
_entity_poly.entity_id
_entity_poly.type
_entity_poly.pdbx_seq_one_letter_code
_entity_poly.pdbx_strand_id
1 'polypeptide(L)'
;ELNQGEVDSQAFHEKIRSVILEGTEALVNAAQSLGYLKGVRDTAREPLPSQECNLAALCEMAKELPLAGEQEECVQPLAAEDGRTTHVDLFSRVTENATVWASVVTLLGEDYVIPPHTAFLLSDFTRIQPLVHYERRFDLIVMDPPWENKSVKRSRRYSSLPSTQLKRLPIPLLASPNCLVVSWVTNRPSHLRFVRNELYPHWGVEVVAEWFWVKVTTSGQFVFPLDSPHKKPYEVLVLGRYRSSKDDTIRGVEALHQSWGQVLGAVCQKSSAWMD
;
A
#
# COMPACT_ATOMS: atom_id res chain seq x y z
N GLU A 1 -20.42 -15.03 26.15
CA GLU A 1 -20.15 -13.58 26.32
C GLU A 1 -19.16 -13.15 25.26
N LEU A 2 -19.34 -11.96 24.67
CA LEU A 2 -18.41 -11.41 23.68
C LEU A 2 -17.14 -10.92 24.37
N ASN A 3 -15.98 -11.10 23.74
CA ASN A 3 -14.75 -10.47 24.23
C ASN A 3 -14.71 -8.97 23.86
N GLN A 4 -13.86 -8.19 24.53
CA GLN A 4 -13.78 -6.73 24.29
C GLN A 4 -13.54 -6.37 22.82
N GLY A 5 -12.75 -7.16 22.09
CA GLY A 5 -12.50 -6.91 20.66
C GLY A 5 -13.72 -7.14 19.79
N GLU A 6 -14.61 -8.06 20.16
CA GLU A 6 -15.90 -8.28 19.48
C GLU A 6 -16.88 -7.15 19.78
N VAL A 7 -16.93 -6.68 21.03
CA VAL A 7 -17.71 -5.51 21.43
C VAL A 7 -17.27 -4.27 20.66
N ASP A 8 -15.96 -4.00 20.60
CA ASP A 8 -15.38 -2.89 19.85
C ASP A 8 -15.71 -3.00 18.34
N SER A 9 -15.65 -4.22 17.79
CA SER A 9 -15.99 -4.48 16.37
C SER A 9 -17.46 -4.22 16.08
N GLN A 10 -18.35 -4.63 16.98
CA GLN A 10 -19.78 -4.41 16.84
C GLN A 10 -20.12 -2.93 16.93
N ALA A 11 -19.61 -2.22 17.93
CA ALA A 11 -19.82 -0.78 18.09
C ALA A 11 -19.31 0.01 16.87
N PHE A 12 -18.15 -0.37 16.32
CA PHE A 12 -17.63 0.23 15.09
C PHE A 12 -18.55 -0.06 13.88
N HIS A 13 -18.99 -1.31 13.71
CA HIS A 13 -19.90 -1.70 12.63
C HIS A 13 -21.22 -0.92 12.69
N GLU A 14 -21.86 -0.85 13.87
CA GLU A 14 -23.10 -0.11 14.08
C GLU A 14 -22.95 1.38 13.71
N LYS A 15 -21.81 1.99 14.02
CA LYS A 15 -21.51 3.39 13.68
C LYS A 15 -21.47 3.65 12.17
N ILE A 16 -20.93 2.71 11.39
CA ILE A 16 -20.69 2.92 9.94
C ILE A 16 -21.72 2.23 9.04
N ARG A 17 -22.58 1.38 9.61
CA ARG A 17 -23.48 0.49 8.86
C ARG A 17 -24.34 1.24 7.85
N SER A 18 -24.97 2.34 8.26
CA SER A 18 -25.83 3.15 7.38
C SER A 18 -25.02 3.75 6.23
N VAL A 19 -23.85 4.31 6.52
CA VAL A 19 -22.95 4.89 5.51
C VAL A 19 -22.53 3.86 4.46
N ILE A 20 -22.18 2.63 4.89
CA ILE A 20 -21.86 1.55 3.96
C ILE A 20 -23.08 1.19 3.11
N LEU A 21 -24.25 1.02 3.73
CA LEU A 21 -25.46 0.60 3.03
C LEU A 21 -25.89 1.63 1.98
N GLU A 22 -26.07 2.88 2.40
CA GLU A 22 -26.51 3.99 1.56
C GLU A 22 -25.48 4.32 0.47
N GLY A 23 -24.19 4.35 0.84
CA GLY A 23 -23.11 4.60 -0.12
C GLY A 23 -22.99 3.48 -1.16
N THR A 24 -23.18 2.22 -0.75
CA THR A 24 -23.18 1.09 -1.69
C THR A 24 -24.37 1.16 -2.62
N GLU A 25 -25.57 1.42 -2.11
CA GLU A 25 -26.77 1.57 -2.93
C GLU A 25 -26.59 2.67 -3.99
N ALA A 26 -26.10 3.84 -3.59
CA ALA A 26 -25.84 4.94 -4.53
C ALA A 26 -24.82 4.57 -5.62
N LEU A 27 -23.68 3.95 -5.23
CA LEU A 27 -22.63 3.56 -6.17
C LEU A 27 -23.06 2.40 -7.09
N VAL A 28 -23.79 1.42 -6.57
CA VAL A 28 -24.32 0.29 -7.35
C VAL A 28 -25.36 0.79 -8.35
N ASN A 29 -26.28 1.65 -7.94
CA ASN A 29 -27.28 2.24 -8.84
C ASN A 29 -26.61 3.03 -9.97
N ALA A 30 -25.60 3.85 -9.65
CA ALA A 30 -24.81 4.56 -10.65
C ALA A 30 -24.07 3.59 -11.60
N ALA A 31 -23.40 2.57 -11.06
CA ALA A 31 -22.64 1.60 -11.86
C ALA A 31 -23.55 0.74 -12.76
N GLN A 32 -24.75 0.39 -12.30
CA GLN A 32 -25.78 -0.29 -13.10
C GLN A 32 -26.29 0.60 -14.23
N SER A 33 -26.55 1.89 -13.96
CA SER A 33 -26.98 2.85 -14.98
C SER A 33 -25.94 3.04 -16.09
N LEU A 34 -24.65 2.92 -15.76
CA LEU A 34 -23.53 2.99 -16.69
C LEU A 34 -23.20 1.62 -17.35
N GLY A 35 -23.90 0.56 -16.96
CA GLY A 35 -23.71 -0.79 -17.50
C GLY A 35 -22.42 -1.49 -17.03
N TYR A 36 -21.82 -1.09 -15.91
CA TYR A 36 -20.69 -1.80 -15.32
C TYR A 36 -21.11 -3.08 -14.58
N LEU A 37 -22.32 -3.10 -14.01
CA LEU A 37 -22.84 -4.24 -13.23
C LEU A 37 -23.99 -4.92 -13.99
N LYS A 38 -23.66 -5.83 -14.90
CA LYS A 38 -24.62 -6.50 -15.80
C LYS A 38 -25.05 -7.90 -15.35
N GLY A 39 -24.51 -8.42 -14.24
CA GLY A 39 -24.85 -9.77 -13.75
C GLY A 39 -24.67 -10.86 -14.82
N VAL A 40 -23.43 -11.16 -15.19
CA VAL A 40 -23.15 -12.25 -16.14
C VAL A 40 -23.12 -13.58 -15.38
N ARG A 41 -23.88 -14.59 -15.85
CA ARG A 41 -23.69 -15.98 -15.43
C ARG A 41 -22.29 -16.39 -15.85
N ASP A 42 -21.47 -16.71 -14.87
CA ASP A 42 -20.09 -17.15 -15.03
C ASP A 42 -20.04 -18.32 -16.02
N THR A 43 -19.86 -18.04 -17.32
CA THR A 43 -19.40 -19.05 -18.27
C THR A 43 -17.95 -19.20 -17.93
N ALA A 44 -17.65 -20.15 -17.04
CA ALA A 44 -16.32 -20.47 -16.55
C ALA A 44 -15.34 -20.50 -17.74
N ARG A 45 -14.66 -19.37 -17.94
CA ARG A 45 -13.39 -19.38 -18.64
C ARG A 45 -12.43 -19.85 -17.57
N GLU A 46 -11.79 -21.00 -17.82
CA GLU A 46 -10.68 -21.44 -16.98
C GLU A 46 -9.78 -20.24 -16.72
N PRO A 47 -9.41 -19.96 -15.45
CA PRO A 47 -8.41 -18.95 -15.17
C PRO A 47 -7.19 -19.29 -16.04
N LEU A 48 -6.71 -18.30 -16.80
CA LEU A 48 -5.38 -18.42 -17.40
C LEU A 48 -4.44 -18.89 -16.28
N PRO A 49 -3.54 -19.86 -16.54
CA PRO A 49 -2.61 -20.32 -15.52
C PRO A 49 -1.96 -19.09 -14.91
N SER A 50 -2.16 -18.89 -13.61
CA SER A 50 -1.57 -17.77 -12.90
C SER A 50 -0.07 -17.97 -13.02
N GLN A 51 0.58 -17.21 -13.90
CA GLN A 51 2.03 -17.13 -13.93
C GLN A 51 2.41 -16.65 -12.53
N GLU A 52 2.94 -17.55 -11.71
CA GLU A 52 3.32 -17.24 -10.35
C GLU A 52 4.45 -16.21 -10.44
N CYS A 53 4.12 -14.94 -10.22
CA CYS A 53 5.12 -13.89 -10.25
C CYS A 53 6.15 -14.15 -9.13
N ASN A 54 7.42 -14.30 -9.52
CA ASN A 54 8.53 -14.54 -8.58
C ASN A 54 8.90 -13.29 -7.74
N LEU A 55 8.05 -12.25 -7.74
CA LEU A 55 8.19 -11.07 -6.89
C LEU A 55 8.29 -11.42 -5.40
N ALA A 56 7.60 -12.47 -4.95
CA ALA A 56 7.71 -12.94 -3.57
C ALA A 56 9.13 -13.46 -3.26
N ALA A 57 9.74 -14.19 -4.21
CA ALA A 57 11.12 -14.66 -4.08
C ALA A 57 12.11 -13.47 -4.08
N LEU A 58 11.88 -12.45 -4.91
CA LEU A 58 12.63 -11.18 -4.87
C LEU A 58 12.55 -10.53 -3.49
N CYS A 59 11.35 -10.46 -2.89
CA CYS A 59 11.17 -9.89 -1.55
C CYS A 59 11.90 -10.68 -0.47
N GLU A 60 11.95 -12.02 -0.56
CA GLU A 60 12.72 -12.83 0.39
C GLU A 60 14.23 -12.63 0.20
N MET A 61 14.72 -12.55 -1.05
CA MET A 61 16.13 -12.25 -1.33
C MET A 61 16.56 -10.89 -0.76
N ALA A 62 15.70 -9.88 -0.84
CA ALA A 62 15.96 -8.55 -0.26
C ALA A 62 16.26 -8.62 1.26
N LYS A 63 15.71 -9.60 1.98
CA LYS A 63 15.93 -9.77 3.41
C LYS A 63 17.29 -10.37 3.75
N GLU A 64 17.89 -11.15 2.84
CA GLU A 64 19.15 -11.86 3.08
C GLU A 64 20.40 -11.04 2.71
N LEU A 65 20.22 -9.86 2.11
CA LEU A 65 21.36 -9.03 1.71
C LEU A 65 22.11 -8.46 2.92
N PRO A 66 23.45 -8.38 2.88
CA PRO A 66 24.24 -7.77 3.94
C PRO A 66 23.93 -6.28 4.09
N LEU A 67 24.16 -5.73 5.29
CA LEU A 67 24.08 -4.30 5.53
C LEU A 67 25.19 -3.61 4.73
N ALA A 68 24.84 -2.90 3.67
CA ALA A 68 25.79 -2.07 2.94
C ALA A 68 26.36 -0.97 3.85
N GLY A 69 27.65 -0.70 3.73
CA GLY A 69 28.32 0.40 4.44
C GLY A 69 27.80 1.77 3.98
N GLU A 70 27.97 2.79 4.83
CA GLU A 70 27.35 4.12 4.72
C GLU A 70 27.82 5.01 3.54
N GLN A 71 28.22 4.48 2.37
CA GLN A 71 28.97 5.30 1.41
C GLN A 71 28.86 5.00 -0.09
N GLU A 72 27.74 4.45 -0.57
CA GLU A 72 27.51 4.31 -2.02
C GLU A 72 26.36 5.18 -2.54
N GLU A 73 26.48 5.61 -3.81
CA GLU A 73 25.46 6.38 -4.53
C GLU A 73 24.07 5.78 -4.36
N CYS A 74 23.16 6.59 -3.83
CA CYS A 74 21.83 6.14 -3.43
C CYS A 74 20.85 5.91 -4.60
N VAL A 75 21.19 6.43 -5.77
CA VAL A 75 20.34 6.43 -6.97
C VAL A 75 21.11 5.85 -8.13
N GLN A 76 20.44 5.04 -8.95
CA GLN A 76 20.99 4.56 -10.20
C GLN A 76 19.97 4.72 -11.33
N PRO A 77 20.39 5.15 -12.53
CA PRO A 77 19.52 5.12 -13.70
C PRO A 77 19.27 3.67 -14.11
N LEU A 78 18.09 3.40 -14.65
CA LEU A 78 17.81 2.14 -15.31
C LEU A 78 18.62 2.09 -16.61
N ALA A 79 19.81 1.48 -16.56
CA ALA A 79 20.72 1.39 -17.69
C ALA A 79 20.10 0.55 -18.82
N ALA A 80 19.78 1.21 -19.93
CA ALA A 80 19.36 0.58 -21.17
C ALA A 80 20.34 0.94 -22.29
N GLU A 81 21.64 0.71 -22.09
CA GLU A 81 22.55 0.65 -23.23
C GLU A 81 22.43 -0.75 -23.86
N ASP A 82 22.09 -0.76 -25.15
CA ASP A 82 22.02 -1.95 -26.03
C ASP A 82 20.90 -2.98 -25.79
N GLY A 83 19.84 -2.62 -25.07
CA GLY A 83 18.64 -3.46 -24.93
C GLY A 83 18.83 -4.73 -24.08
N ARG A 84 19.95 -4.83 -23.35
CA ARG A 84 20.20 -5.84 -22.32
C ARG A 84 20.66 -5.15 -21.05
N THR A 85 19.84 -5.18 -20.01
CA THR A 85 20.19 -4.61 -18.71
C THR A 85 21.38 -5.36 -18.09
N THR A 86 22.48 -4.67 -17.83
CA THR A 86 23.55 -5.13 -16.93
C THR A 86 22.99 -5.33 -15.52
N HIS A 87 23.65 -6.16 -14.70
CA HIS A 87 23.24 -6.51 -13.33
C HIS A 87 22.91 -5.26 -12.46
N VAL A 88 21.63 -4.88 -12.39
CA VAL A 88 21.15 -3.72 -11.61
C VAL A 88 21.03 -4.12 -10.14
N ASP A 89 21.65 -3.37 -9.22
CA ASP A 89 21.43 -3.57 -7.78
C ASP A 89 20.07 -3.00 -7.37
N LEU A 90 19.03 -3.80 -7.48
CA LEU A 90 17.67 -3.36 -7.16
C LEU A 90 17.41 -3.11 -5.67
N PHE A 91 18.29 -3.60 -4.80
CA PHE A 91 17.96 -3.78 -3.40
C PHE A 91 18.51 -2.70 -2.49
N SER A 92 19.68 -2.17 -2.83
CA SER A 92 20.39 -1.19 -2.01
C SER A 92 20.19 0.24 -2.49
N ARG A 93 19.68 0.44 -3.72
CA ARG A 93 19.62 1.75 -4.37
C ARG A 93 18.24 2.02 -4.99
N VAL A 94 17.86 3.29 -5.03
CA VAL A 94 16.68 3.74 -5.77
C VAL A 94 16.99 3.64 -7.26
N THR A 95 16.18 2.89 -7.99
CA THR A 95 16.30 2.72 -9.45
C THR A 95 15.31 3.62 -10.16
N GLU A 96 15.80 4.46 -11.07
CA GLU A 96 14.97 5.41 -11.83
C GLU A 96 14.85 5.04 -13.30
N ASN A 97 13.61 4.95 -13.79
CA ASN A 97 13.32 5.13 -15.21
C ASN A 97 13.01 6.61 -15.46
N ALA A 98 14.05 7.42 -15.70
CA ALA A 98 13.92 8.83 -16.04
C ALA A 98 13.49 9.09 -17.50
N THR A 99 13.34 8.03 -18.30
CA THR A 99 13.02 8.15 -19.73
C THR A 99 11.52 8.43 -19.95
N VAL A 100 11.18 8.87 -21.16
CA VAL A 100 9.79 9.09 -21.61
C VAL A 100 9.10 7.80 -22.07
N TRP A 101 9.81 6.68 -22.08
CA TRP A 101 9.31 5.38 -22.51
C TRP A 101 9.28 4.37 -21.37
N ALA A 102 8.40 3.38 -21.49
CA ALA A 102 8.50 2.22 -20.62
C ALA A 102 9.76 1.43 -20.94
N SER A 103 10.40 0.87 -19.91
CA SER A 103 11.57 0.00 -20.06
C SER A 103 11.22 -1.41 -19.60
N VAL A 104 11.80 -2.42 -20.24
CA VAL A 104 11.65 -3.81 -19.82
C VAL A 104 12.92 -4.25 -19.09
N VAL A 105 12.76 -4.85 -17.92
CA VAL A 105 13.85 -5.35 -17.09
C VAL A 105 13.60 -6.82 -16.79
N THR A 106 14.58 -7.67 -17.06
CA THR A 106 14.47 -9.10 -16.74
C THR A 106 15.00 -9.36 -15.33
N LEU A 107 14.14 -9.81 -14.42
CA LEU A 107 14.46 -10.11 -13.02
C LEU A 107 14.04 -11.54 -12.67
N LEU A 108 14.97 -12.34 -12.14
CA LEU A 108 14.75 -13.78 -11.86
C LEU A 108 14.15 -14.56 -13.06
N GLY A 109 14.54 -14.20 -14.28
CA GLY A 109 14.06 -14.85 -15.51
C GLY A 109 12.68 -14.40 -16.00
N GLU A 110 12.06 -13.42 -15.35
CA GLU A 110 10.78 -12.83 -15.77
C GLU A 110 10.96 -11.38 -16.21
N ASP A 111 10.20 -10.96 -17.22
CA ASP A 111 10.25 -9.59 -17.76
C ASP A 111 9.25 -8.68 -17.04
N TYR A 112 9.76 -7.57 -16.50
CA TYR A 112 8.98 -6.54 -15.81
C TYR A 112 8.98 -5.25 -16.61
N VAL A 113 7.79 -4.66 -16.77
CA VAL A 113 7.63 -3.35 -17.42
C VAL A 113 7.70 -2.25 -16.37
N ILE A 114 8.70 -1.40 -16.49
CA ILE A 114 8.91 -0.22 -15.65
C ILE A 114 8.38 1.02 -16.39
N PRO A 115 7.30 1.68 -15.92
CA PRO A 115 6.73 2.83 -16.60
C PRO A 115 7.70 4.03 -16.69
N PRO A 116 7.51 4.94 -17.66
CA PRO A 116 8.29 6.16 -17.75
C PRO A 116 8.13 7.04 -16.52
N HIS A 117 9.16 7.80 -16.19
CA HIS A 117 9.21 8.74 -15.05
C HIS A 117 8.87 8.10 -13.70
N THR A 118 9.31 6.85 -13.50
CA THR A 118 9.13 6.14 -12.23
C THR A 118 10.46 5.90 -11.52
N ALA A 119 10.39 5.82 -10.21
CA ALA A 119 11.48 5.38 -9.36
C ALA A 119 10.96 4.24 -8.48
N PHE A 120 11.81 3.29 -8.12
CA PHE A 120 11.45 2.23 -7.19
C PHE A 120 12.65 1.78 -6.36
N LEU A 121 12.36 1.24 -5.18
CA LEU A 121 13.34 0.65 -4.27
C LEU A 121 12.79 -0.71 -3.83
N LEU A 122 13.49 -1.79 -4.15
CA LEU A 122 13.11 -3.14 -3.71
C LEU A 122 13.86 -3.46 -2.42
N SER A 123 13.34 -3.03 -1.27
CA SER A 123 14.07 -3.22 -0.01
C SER A 123 13.19 -3.82 1.08
N ASP A 124 13.84 -4.43 2.07
CA ASP A 124 13.19 -4.68 3.34
C ASP A 124 12.83 -3.33 3.98
N PHE A 125 11.62 -3.20 4.52
CA PHE A 125 11.14 -1.90 5.03
C PHE A 125 12.00 -1.35 6.19
N THR A 126 12.79 -2.19 6.87
CA THR A 126 13.76 -1.73 7.88
C THR A 126 14.97 -1.03 7.27
N ARG A 127 15.17 -1.14 5.95
CA ARG A 127 16.28 -0.58 5.17
C ARG A 127 15.82 0.51 4.20
N ILE A 128 14.89 1.35 4.64
CA ILE A 128 14.32 2.43 3.83
C ILE A 128 15.23 3.68 3.70
N GLN A 129 16.44 3.64 4.27
CA GLN A 129 17.39 4.77 4.22
C GLN A 129 17.72 5.26 2.80
N PRO A 130 17.83 4.41 1.77
CA PRO A 130 18.02 4.89 0.40
C PRO A 130 16.87 5.80 -0.06
N LEU A 131 15.63 5.55 0.38
CA LEU A 131 14.53 6.44 0.04
C LEU A 131 14.62 7.80 0.73
N VAL A 132 15.27 7.87 1.91
CA VAL A 132 15.52 9.14 2.62
C VAL A 132 16.65 9.93 1.95
N HIS A 133 17.75 9.25 1.61
CA HIS A 133 18.90 9.85 0.90
C HIS A 133 18.59 10.19 -0.56
N TYR A 134 17.46 9.73 -1.10
CA TYR A 134 16.95 10.19 -2.37
C TYR A 134 16.52 11.67 -2.36
N GLU A 135 16.46 12.30 -1.19
CA GLU A 135 16.19 13.72 -0.97
C GLU A 135 14.90 14.24 -1.62
N ARG A 136 13.97 13.33 -1.92
CA ARG A 136 12.65 13.64 -2.46
C ARG A 136 11.57 13.46 -1.42
N ARG A 137 10.69 14.45 -1.36
CA ARG A 137 9.49 14.44 -0.53
C ARG A 137 8.25 14.20 -1.37
N PHE A 138 7.26 13.57 -0.76
CA PHE A 138 6.03 13.15 -1.42
C PHE A 138 4.84 13.97 -0.92
N ASP A 139 3.96 14.33 -1.85
CA ASP A 139 2.68 14.97 -1.53
C ASP A 139 1.58 13.93 -1.22
N LEU A 140 1.79 12.68 -1.62
CA LEU A 140 0.92 11.53 -1.35
C LEU A 140 1.77 10.31 -1.03
N ILE A 141 1.51 9.70 0.13
CA ILE A 141 2.09 8.42 0.54
C ILE A 141 0.94 7.43 0.75
N VAL A 142 0.93 6.32 0.03
CA VAL A 142 -0.06 5.24 0.19
C VAL A 142 0.63 4.00 0.70
N MET A 143 0.07 3.38 1.74
CA MET A 143 0.64 2.21 2.40
C MET A 143 -0.40 1.10 2.52
N ASP A 144 -0.01 -0.14 2.19
CA ASP A 144 -0.74 -1.36 2.51
C ASP A 144 0.11 -2.27 3.42
N PRO A 145 0.18 -1.99 4.73
CA PRO A 145 1.02 -2.77 5.64
C PRO A 145 0.60 -4.24 5.72
N PRO A 146 1.56 -5.16 5.94
CA PRO A 146 1.26 -6.59 6.15
C PRO A 146 0.70 -6.81 7.57
N TRP A 147 -0.56 -6.44 7.78
CA TRP A 147 -1.24 -6.53 9.08
C TRP A 147 -1.24 -7.95 9.64
N GLU A 148 -0.94 -8.08 10.93
CA GLU A 148 -0.96 -9.38 11.59
C GLU A 148 -2.35 -10.02 11.55
N ASN A 149 -2.45 -11.19 10.92
CA ASN A 149 -3.68 -11.98 10.88
C ASN A 149 -3.46 -13.34 11.56
N LYS A 150 -4.40 -13.73 12.43
CA LYS A 150 -4.40 -15.04 13.10
C LYS A 150 -4.38 -16.21 12.10
N SER A 151 -4.99 -16.05 10.92
CA SER A 151 -4.95 -17.08 9.87
C SER A 151 -3.55 -17.26 9.28
N VAL A 152 -2.87 -16.15 8.98
CA VAL A 152 -1.51 -16.13 8.40
C VAL A 152 -0.46 -16.61 9.40
N LYS A 153 -0.64 -16.34 10.72
CA LYS A 153 0.25 -16.89 11.76
C LYS A 153 0.30 -18.42 11.78
N ARG A 154 -0.75 -19.12 11.30
CA ARG A 154 -0.77 -20.60 11.23
C ARG A 154 0.00 -21.17 10.05
N SER A 155 0.22 -20.40 8.97
CA SER A 155 0.91 -20.91 7.77
C SER A 155 2.44 -20.85 7.87
N ARG A 156 3.01 -20.16 8.87
CA ARG A 156 4.47 -19.95 9.08
C ARG A 156 5.23 -19.37 7.87
N ARG A 157 4.53 -18.94 6.81
CA ARG A 157 5.16 -18.41 5.59
C ARG A 157 5.73 -17.00 5.75
N TYR A 158 5.34 -16.28 6.81
CA TYR A 158 5.83 -14.95 7.12
C TYR A 158 6.17 -14.85 8.61
N SER A 159 7.32 -14.28 8.95
CA SER A 159 7.59 -13.79 10.30
C SER A 159 6.56 -12.70 10.63
N SER A 160 5.89 -12.80 11.78
CA SER A 160 4.89 -11.79 12.14
C SER A 160 5.59 -10.48 12.46
N LEU A 161 5.32 -9.44 11.66
CA LEU A 161 5.81 -8.09 11.92
C LEU A 161 4.87 -7.42 12.94
N PRO A 162 5.33 -7.10 14.17
CA PRO A 162 4.51 -6.35 15.10
C PRO A 162 4.14 -5.01 14.47
N SER A 163 2.87 -4.62 14.53
CA SER A 163 2.42 -3.35 13.91
C SER A 163 3.20 -2.13 14.41
N THR A 164 3.76 -2.20 15.62
CA THR A 164 4.64 -1.16 16.19
C THR A 164 5.90 -0.91 15.38
N GLN A 165 6.40 -1.89 14.61
CA GLN A 165 7.56 -1.69 13.74
C GLN A 165 7.28 -0.72 12.59
N LEU A 166 6.02 -0.50 12.22
CA LEU A 166 5.65 0.53 11.25
C LEU A 166 6.13 1.92 11.68
N LYS A 167 6.21 2.20 13.00
CA LYS A 167 6.74 3.48 13.51
C LYS A 167 8.17 3.79 13.04
N ARG A 168 8.94 2.77 12.61
CA ARG A 168 10.30 2.95 12.06
C ARG A 168 10.31 3.60 10.68
N LEU A 169 9.19 3.62 9.96
CA LEU A 169 9.12 4.32 8.68
C LEU A 169 9.32 5.82 8.93
N PRO A 170 10.28 6.46 8.23
CA PRO A 170 10.64 7.85 8.46
C PRO A 170 9.68 8.80 7.71
N ILE A 171 8.37 8.65 7.92
CA ILE A 171 7.33 9.47 7.27
C ILE A 171 7.61 10.98 7.39
N PRO A 172 8.05 11.53 8.54
CA PRO A 172 8.41 12.95 8.63
C PRO A 172 9.54 13.41 7.70
N LEU A 173 10.46 12.50 7.33
CA LEU A 173 11.55 12.79 6.38
C LEU A 173 11.09 12.66 4.93
N LEU A 174 10.11 11.80 4.66
CA LEU A 174 9.60 11.51 3.31
C LEU A 174 8.42 12.41 2.92
N ALA A 175 7.66 12.93 3.86
CA ALA A 175 6.45 13.70 3.59
C ALA A 175 6.76 15.18 3.30
N SER A 176 6.16 15.72 2.23
CA SER A 176 6.06 17.17 1.99
C SER A 176 5.10 17.81 3.01
N PRO A 177 5.20 19.12 3.29
CA PRO A 177 4.18 19.82 4.07
C PRO A 177 2.78 19.58 3.50
N ASN A 178 1.80 19.23 4.34
CA ASN A 178 0.44 18.86 3.92
C ASN A 178 0.33 17.59 3.06
N CYS A 179 1.36 16.73 3.03
CA CYS A 179 1.28 15.41 2.41
C CYS A 179 0.04 14.64 2.88
N LEU A 180 -0.68 14.04 1.94
CA LEU A 180 -1.74 13.08 2.24
C LEU A 180 -1.09 11.71 2.51
N VAL A 181 -1.29 11.16 3.69
CA VAL A 181 -0.83 9.83 4.07
C VAL A 181 -2.04 8.91 4.15
N VAL A 182 -2.06 7.84 3.37
CA VAL A 182 -3.17 6.90 3.28
C VAL A 182 -2.69 5.54 3.72
N SER A 183 -3.39 4.92 4.67
CA SER A 183 -3.08 3.57 5.13
C SER A 183 -4.28 2.68 4.94
N TRP A 184 -4.07 1.59 4.22
CA TRP A 184 -5.06 0.54 4.07
C TRP A 184 -5.02 -0.35 5.31
N VAL A 185 -6.17 -0.63 5.93
CA VAL A 185 -6.29 -1.28 7.24
C VAL A 185 -7.34 -2.40 7.18
N THR A 186 -7.00 -3.55 7.76
CA THR A 186 -7.97 -4.65 7.90
C THR A 186 -9.08 -4.30 8.89
N ASN A 187 -10.24 -4.98 8.82
CA ASN A 187 -11.39 -4.73 9.72
C ASN A 187 -11.17 -5.10 11.19
N ARG A 188 -9.93 -5.28 11.63
CA ARG A 188 -9.61 -5.56 13.03
C ARG A 188 -9.54 -4.24 13.79
N PRO A 189 -10.41 -3.97 14.78
CA PRO A 189 -10.46 -2.67 15.47
C PRO A 189 -9.13 -2.26 16.11
N SER A 190 -8.34 -3.25 16.56
CA SER A 190 -7.02 -2.96 17.14
C SER A 190 -6.04 -2.33 16.14
N HIS A 191 -6.09 -2.71 14.85
CA HIS A 191 -5.24 -2.08 13.84
C HIS A 191 -5.72 -0.67 13.51
N LEU A 192 -7.03 -0.48 13.38
CA LEU A 192 -7.62 0.83 13.16
C LEU A 192 -7.27 1.79 14.31
N ARG A 193 -7.42 1.33 15.56
CA ARG A 193 -7.03 2.09 16.76
C ARG A 193 -5.54 2.41 16.78
N PHE A 194 -4.68 1.43 16.45
CA PHE A 194 -3.23 1.65 16.37
C PHE A 194 -2.89 2.72 15.34
N VAL A 195 -3.45 2.65 14.12
CA VAL A 195 -3.19 3.65 13.08
C VAL A 195 -3.61 5.04 13.54
N ARG A 196 -4.85 5.17 14.02
CA ARG A 196 -5.45 6.46 14.39
C ARG A 196 -4.80 7.09 15.62
N ASN A 197 -4.56 6.31 16.66
CA ASN A 197 -4.24 6.83 17.99
C ASN A 197 -2.76 6.72 18.33
N GLU A 198 -1.97 5.95 17.56
CA GLU A 198 -0.55 5.76 17.84
C GLU A 198 0.34 6.06 16.64
N LEU A 199 0.08 5.45 15.48
CA LEU A 199 0.98 5.53 14.33
C LEU A 199 0.95 6.93 13.70
N TYR A 200 -0.23 7.45 13.38
CA TYR A 200 -0.38 8.77 12.77
C TYR A 200 0.10 9.88 13.69
N PRO A 201 -0.30 9.93 14.98
CA PRO A 201 0.25 10.90 15.93
C PRO A 201 1.78 10.82 16.06
N HIS A 202 2.36 9.61 16.06
CA HIS A 202 3.81 9.43 16.10
C HIS A 202 4.52 10.06 14.89
N TRP A 203 3.90 10.03 13.71
CA TRP A 203 4.42 10.66 12.50
C TRP A 203 4.02 12.13 12.33
N GLY A 204 3.30 12.75 13.28
CA GLY A 204 2.76 14.11 13.08
C GLY A 204 1.67 14.17 12.01
N VAL A 205 0.97 13.06 11.77
CA VAL A 205 -0.15 12.95 10.84
C VAL A 205 -1.47 13.07 11.60
N GLU A 206 -2.36 13.92 11.11
CA GLU A 206 -3.71 14.10 11.64
C GLU A 206 -4.72 13.33 10.77
N VAL A 207 -5.58 12.50 11.36
CA VAL A 207 -6.63 11.80 10.60
C VAL A 207 -7.64 12.81 10.06
N VAL A 208 -7.89 12.79 8.75
CA VAL A 208 -8.85 13.68 8.08
C VAL A 208 -10.09 12.97 7.56
N ALA A 209 -9.99 11.68 7.20
CA ALA A 209 -11.12 10.89 6.72
C ALA A 209 -10.88 9.39 6.88
N GLU A 210 -11.97 8.63 6.80
CA GLU A 210 -11.95 7.18 6.60
C GLU A 210 -12.76 6.86 5.35
N TRP A 211 -12.17 6.08 4.44
CA TRP A 211 -12.86 5.56 3.26
C TRP A 211 -13.08 4.06 3.42
N PHE A 212 -14.15 3.57 2.81
CA PHE A 212 -14.51 2.16 2.86
C PHE A 212 -14.48 1.58 1.46
N TRP A 213 -13.54 0.66 1.21
CA TRP A 213 -13.52 -0.10 -0.04
C TRP A 213 -14.49 -1.26 0.06
N VAL A 214 -15.72 -1.06 -0.41
CA VAL A 214 -16.78 -2.06 -0.41
C VAL A 214 -16.62 -3.02 -1.60
N LYS A 215 -16.74 -4.32 -1.33
CA LYS A 215 -16.65 -5.41 -2.29
C LYS A 215 -18.06 -5.91 -2.62
N VAL A 216 -18.43 -5.79 -3.88
CA VAL A 216 -19.70 -6.28 -4.43
C VAL A 216 -19.45 -7.26 -5.58
N THR A 217 -20.43 -8.11 -5.85
CA THR A 217 -20.48 -8.99 -7.01
C THR A 217 -20.75 -8.19 -8.29
N THR A 218 -20.63 -8.83 -9.45
CA THR A 218 -21.03 -8.26 -10.75
C THR A 218 -22.54 -7.97 -10.86
N SER A 219 -23.34 -8.47 -9.92
CA SER A 219 -24.75 -8.15 -9.75
C SER A 219 -25.02 -7.05 -8.71
N GLY A 220 -23.97 -6.44 -8.14
CA GLY A 220 -24.09 -5.36 -7.16
C GLY A 220 -24.45 -5.81 -5.75
N GLN A 221 -24.39 -7.11 -5.45
CA GLN A 221 -24.65 -7.64 -4.11
C GLN A 221 -23.36 -7.68 -3.29
N PHE A 222 -23.42 -7.50 -1.97
CA PHE A 222 -22.21 -7.67 -1.14
C PHE A 222 -21.64 -9.08 -1.28
N VAL A 223 -20.30 -9.20 -1.35
CA VAL A 223 -19.62 -10.51 -1.39
C VAL A 223 -19.78 -11.33 -0.11
N PHE A 224 -20.09 -10.66 1.01
CA PHE A 224 -20.52 -11.25 2.28
C PHE A 224 -21.66 -10.41 2.87
N PRO A 225 -22.58 -11.00 3.66
CA PRO A 225 -23.59 -10.21 4.36
C PRO A 225 -22.95 -9.08 5.17
N LEU A 226 -23.46 -7.86 5.04
CA LEU A 226 -22.94 -6.69 5.75
C LEU A 226 -22.86 -6.90 7.26
N ASP A 227 -23.88 -7.55 7.82
CA ASP A 227 -24.02 -7.85 9.24
C ASP A 227 -23.33 -9.16 9.67
N SER A 228 -22.51 -9.76 8.79
CA SER A 228 -21.73 -10.95 9.16
C SER A 228 -20.79 -10.65 10.33
N PRO A 229 -20.71 -11.52 11.34
CA PRO A 229 -19.94 -11.26 12.56
C PRO A 229 -18.43 -11.32 12.35
N HIS A 230 -17.96 -12.11 11.37
CA HIS A 230 -16.52 -12.39 11.20
C HIS A 230 -15.93 -11.89 9.89
N LYS A 231 -16.73 -11.82 8.82
CA LYS A 231 -16.28 -11.36 7.50
C LYS A 231 -17.08 -10.11 7.13
N LYS A 232 -16.40 -9.02 6.79
CA LYS A 232 -17.05 -7.80 6.32
C LYS A 232 -16.82 -7.64 4.82
N PRO A 233 -17.80 -7.16 4.04
CA PRO A 233 -17.66 -6.94 2.61
C PRO A 233 -16.96 -5.61 2.30
N TYR A 234 -16.11 -5.10 3.20
CA TYR A 234 -15.39 -3.85 3.01
C TYR A 234 -14.01 -3.93 3.65
N GLU A 235 -13.10 -3.02 3.28
CA GLU A 235 -11.86 -2.74 4.01
C GLU A 235 -11.75 -1.23 4.25
N VAL A 236 -10.96 -0.81 5.24
CA VAL A 236 -10.89 0.59 5.66
C VAL A 236 -9.60 1.23 5.13
N LEU A 237 -9.70 2.41 4.52
CA LEU A 237 -8.56 3.29 4.28
C LEU A 237 -8.64 4.44 5.26
N VAL A 238 -7.60 4.62 6.08
CA VAL A 238 -7.45 5.80 6.93
C VAL A 238 -6.67 6.83 6.14
N LEU A 239 -7.22 8.04 6.01
CA LEU A 239 -6.57 9.16 5.35
C LEU A 239 -6.14 10.17 6.40
N GLY A 240 -4.89 10.58 6.35
CA GLY A 240 -4.31 11.56 7.26
C GLY A 240 -3.52 12.64 6.54
N ARG A 241 -3.39 13.80 7.16
CA ARG A 241 -2.63 14.94 6.67
C ARG A 241 -1.38 15.11 7.52
N TYR A 242 -0.21 15.07 6.90
CA TYR A 242 1.03 15.38 7.59
C TYR A 242 1.08 16.87 7.94
N ARG A 243 1.20 17.16 9.25
CA ARG A 243 1.36 18.50 9.79
C ARG A 243 2.82 18.71 10.10
N SER A 244 3.50 19.35 9.16
CA SER A 244 4.89 19.77 9.33
C SER A 244 4.99 20.78 10.48
N SER A 245 6.09 20.72 11.24
CA SER A 245 6.33 21.65 12.34
C SER A 245 6.48 23.09 11.80
N LYS A 246 6.23 24.11 12.62
CA LYS A 246 6.29 25.52 12.17
C LYS A 246 7.66 25.92 11.58
N ASP A 247 8.74 25.24 11.93
CA ASP A 247 10.10 25.53 11.42
C ASP A 247 10.33 25.05 9.97
N ASP A 248 9.68 23.98 9.55
CA ASP A 248 9.78 23.45 8.17
C ASP A 248 9.00 24.29 7.16
N THR A 249 8.02 25.06 7.64
CA THR A 249 7.14 25.88 6.78
C THR A 249 7.95 26.97 6.06
N ILE A 250 9.05 27.44 6.66
CA ILE A 250 9.93 28.48 6.10
C ILE A 250 10.76 27.94 4.93
N ARG A 251 11.16 26.65 4.95
CA ARG A 251 11.91 26.00 3.86
C ARG A 251 11.02 25.55 2.69
N GLY A 252 9.74 25.25 2.96
CA GLY A 252 8.81 24.75 1.94
C GLY A 252 8.33 25.78 0.91
N VAL A 253 8.32 27.08 1.24
CA VAL A 253 7.80 28.13 0.33
C VAL A 253 8.68 28.31 -0.90
N GLU A 254 9.99 28.05 -0.81
CA GLU A 254 10.92 28.15 -1.94
C GLU A 254 10.84 26.96 -2.91
N ALA A 255 10.35 25.79 -2.46
CA ALA A 255 10.31 24.56 -3.27
C ALA A 255 8.98 24.35 -4.03
N LEU A 256 7.92 25.10 -3.71
CA LEU A 256 6.57 24.93 -4.27
C LEU A 256 6.44 25.26 -5.77
N HIS A 257 7.49 25.79 -6.40
CA HIS A 257 7.44 26.19 -7.81
C HIS A 257 7.84 25.10 -8.83
N GLN A 258 8.22 23.88 -8.43
CA GLN A 258 8.83 22.92 -9.36
C GLN A 258 8.36 21.45 -9.34
N SER A 259 7.34 21.05 -8.59
CA SER A 259 6.99 19.62 -8.54
C SER A 259 5.50 19.38 -8.44
N TRP A 260 4.85 19.20 -9.58
CA TRP A 260 3.58 18.48 -9.67
C TRP A 260 3.80 17.20 -10.45
N GLY A 261 3.51 16.06 -9.80
CA GLY A 261 3.23 14.80 -10.47
C GLY A 261 4.32 13.76 -10.43
N GLN A 262 4.51 13.09 -9.28
CA GLN A 262 5.00 11.71 -9.24
C GLN A 262 4.34 10.98 -8.05
N VAL A 263 3.68 9.85 -8.35
CA VAL A 263 3.11 8.93 -7.34
C VAL A 263 4.09 7.78 -7.19
N LEU A 264 4.64 7.61 -5.99
CA LEU A 264 5.41 6.42 -5.64
C LEU A 264 4.48 5.42 -4.95
N GLY A 265 4.23 4.28 -5.58
CA GLY A 265 3.50 3.16 -4.97
C GLY A 265 4.47 2.19 -4.33
N ALA A 266 4.51 2.13 -3.00
CA ALA A 266 5.13 0.99 -2.31
C ALA A 266 4.15 -0.19 -2.36
N VAL A 267 4.36 -1.12 -3.29
CA VAL A 267 3.60 -2.37 -3.37
C VAL A 267 4.20 -3.34 -2.36
N CYS A 268 3.56 -3.48 -1.20
CA CYS A 268 3.78 -4.63 -0.34
C CYS A 268 2.87 -5.75 -0.84
N GLN A 269 3.46 -6.80 -1.41
CA GLN A 269 2.71 -7.92 -1.97
C GLN A 269 1.92 -8.64 -0.86
N LYS A 270 0.59 -8.49 -0.87
CA LYS A 270 -0.31 -9.48 -0.28
C LYS A 270 -0.28 -10.71 -1.18
N SER A 271 0.68 -11.62 -0.97
CA SER A 271 0.54 -12.97 -1.50
C SER A 271 -0.68 -13.62 -0.84
N SER A 272 -1.75 -13.75 -1.62
CA SER A 272 -2.70 -14.87 -1.55
C SER A 272 -3.01 -15.43 -0.15
N ALA A 273 -3.97 -14.79 0.52
CA ALA A 273 -4.87 -15.46 1.44
C ALA A 273 -6.33 -15.33 0.95
N TRP A 274 -6.51 -15.57 -0.35
CA TRP A 274 -7.77 -16.00 -0.95
C TRP A 274 -7.44 -17.29 -1.70
N MET A 275 -7.31 -18.37 -0.92
CA MET A 275 -7.66 -19.69 -1.42
C MET A 275 -9.05 -19.94 -0.87
N ASP A 276 -9.96 -20.32 -1.77
CA ASP A 276 -11.19 -21.02 -1.40
C ASP A 276 -10.90 -22.21 -0.47
#